data_AF-A0A8D8JAX9-F1
#
_entry.id   AF-A0A8D8JAX9-F1
#
_cell.length_a   1.000
_cell.length_b   1.000
_cell.length_c   1.000
_cell.angle_alpha   90.00
_cell.angle_beta   90.00
_cell.angle_gamma   90.00
#
_symmetry.space_group_name_H-M   'P 1'
#
loop_
_entity.id
_entity.type
_entity.pdbx_description
1 polymer ?
#
loop_
_entity_poly.entity_id
_entity_poly.type
_entity_poly.pdbx_seq_one_letter_code
_entity_poly.pdbx_strand_id
1 'polypeptide(L)'
;MACRIFHLSRAVLRGQAKLAAIAQQQSARALATTAKASKDVGFRTESDTFGELKVPNDKYYGAQTVRSTMNFPIGGPTERMPQPVITAMGILKKAAALVNKEYGLDPKVADAIALAADDVISGKLYDDHFPLVIWQT
;
A
#
# COMPACT_ATOMS: atom_id res chain seq x y z
N MET A 1 10.34 -63.66 35.25
CA MET A 1 9.68 -63.33 33.97
C MET A 1 8.76 -62.14 34.22
N ALA A 2 8.78 -61.14 33.34
CA ALA A 2 8.21 -59.78 33.43
C ALA A 2 6.74 -59.72 33.92
N CYS A 3 6.18 -58.63 34.47
CA CYS A 3 6.38 -57.22 34.14
C CYS A 3 5.82 -56.34 35.28
N ARG A 4 6.62 -55.39 35.77
CA ARG A 4 6.11 -54.17 36.43
C ARG A 4 5.49 -53.26 35.35
N ILE A 5 4.87 -52.15 35.78
CA ILE A 5 4.59 -50.91 35.02
C ILE A 5 3.11 -50.78 34.59
N PHE A 6 2.31 -50.05 35.39
CA PHE A 6 1.73 -48.75 35.02
C PHE A 6 0.80 -48.28 36.16
N HIS A 7 1.40 -47.68 37.19
CA HIS A 7 0.71 -46.84 38.17
C HIS A 7 1.12 -45.40 37.88
N LEU A 8 0.46 -44.76 36.90
CA LEU A 8 0.67 -43.35 36.58
C LEU A 8 -0.70 -42.68 36.38
N SER A 9 -1.24 -42.29 37.55
CA SER A 9 -1.94 -41.04 37.85
C SER A 9 -2.78 -40.39 36.73
N ARG A 10 -4.11 -40.44 36.93
CA ARG A 10 -5.16 -39.65 36.24
C ARG A 10 -4.93 -38.12 36.23
N ALA A 11 -3.88 -37.61 36.88
CA ALA A 11 -3.57 -36.18 36.97
C ALA A 11 -3.06 -35.57 35.65
N VAL A 12 -2.39 -36.35 34.78
CA VAL A 12 -1.81 -35.81 33.52
C VAL A 12 -2.90 -35.48 32.48
N LEU A 13 -4.01 -36.21 32.49
CA LEU A 13 -5.12 -36.02 31.53
C LEU A 13 -6.01 -34.81 31.84
N ARG A 14 -6.02 -34.28 33.07
CA ARG A 14 -6.82 -33.08 33.42
C ARG A 14 -6.09 -31.75 33.16
N GLY A 15 -4.76 -31.76 33.04
CA GLY A 15 -3.97 -30.57 32.70
C GLY A 15 -4.04 -30.17 31.22
N GLN A 16 -4.26 -31.14 30.34
CA GLN A 16 -4.30 -30.95 28.87
C GLN A 16 -5.56 -30.19 28.40
N ALA A 17 -6.69 -30.33 29.10
CA ALA A 17 -7.96 -29.72 28.69
C ALA A 17 -8.02 -28.19 28.93
N LYS A 18 -7.37 -27.68 29.99
CA LYS A 18 -7.31 -26.23 30.28
C LYS A 18 -6.37 -25.48 29.33
N LEU A 19 -5.30 -26.13 28.86
CA LEU A 19 -4.35 -25.55 27.91
C LEU A 19 -4.96 -25.37 26.51
N ALA A 20 -5.79 -26.31 26.05
CA ALA A 20 -6.46 -26.21 24.75
C ALA A 20 -7.51 -25.07 24.69
N ALA A 21 -8.23 -24.82 25.79
CA ALA A 21 -9.25 -23.77 25.86
C ALA A 21 -8.65 -22.34 25.81
N ILE A 22 -7.47 -22.14 26.39
CA ILE A 22 -6.75 -20.85 26.35
C ILE A 22 -6.22 -20.57 24.94
N ALA A 23 -5.76 -21.60 24.21
CA ALA A 23 -5.32 -21.46 22.83
C ALA A 23 -6.45 -21.10 21.86
N GLN A 24 -7.68 -21.58 22.11
CA GLN A 24 -8.85 -21.26 21.27
C GLN A 24 -9.41 -19.85 21.53
N GLN A 25 -9.30 -19.32 22.75
CA GLN A 25 -9.78 -17.97 23.07
C GLN A 25 -8.86 -16.84 22.54
N GLN A 26 -7.61 -17.12 22.21
CA GLN A 26 -6.70 -16.11 21.64
C GLN A 26 -6.85 -15.93 20.12
N SER A 27 -7.43 -16.90 19.41
CA SER A 27 -7.66 -16.81 17.96
C SER A 27 -8.81 -15.85 17.59
N ALA A 28 -9.83 -15.72 18.44
CA ALA A 28 -10.97 -14.86 18.18
C ALA A 28 -10.74 -13.36 18.49
N ARG A 29 -9.73 -13.01 19.30
CA ARG A 29 -9.37 -11.61 19.60
C ARG A 29 -8.39 -11.00 18.60
N ALA A 30 -7.66 -11.82 17.84
CA ALA A 30 -6.71 -11.36 16.85
C ALA A 30 -7.35 -10.89 15.53
N LEU A 31 -8.61 -11.26 15.25
CA LEU A 31 -9.30 -10.89 14.01
C LEU A 31 -10.01 -9.51 14.05
N ALA A 32 -10.02 -8.81 15.19
CA ALA A 32 -10.89 -7.66 15.40
C ALA A 32 -10.18 -6.29 15.46
N THR A 33 -8.94 -6.16 14.96
CA THR A 33 -8.25 -4.86 14.97
C THR A 33 -7.35 -4.65 13.74
N THR A 34 -7.95 -4.32 12.60
CA THR A 34 -7.40 -3.41 11.54
C THR A 34 -8.35 -3.33 10.33
N ALA A 35 -9.64 -3.08 10.56
CA ALA A 35 -10.45 -2.46 9.51
C ALA A 35 -10.11 -0.96 9.52
N LYS A 36 -9.12 -0.55 8.70
CA LYS A 36 -8.86 0.87 8.41
C LYS A 36 -10.19 1.46 7.97
N ALA A 37 -10.75 2.38 8.78
CA ALA A 37 -12.03 3.02 8.50
C ALA A 37 -12.02 3.53 7.05
N SER A 38 -12.91 2.99 6.22
CA SER A 38 -13.15 3.47 4.87
C SER A 38 -13.75 4.85 5.00
N LYS A 39 -12.90 5.88 4.98
CA LYS A 39 -13.31 7.27 4.82
C LYS A 39 -14.22 7.29 3.59
N ASP A 40 -15.44 7.81 3.70
CA ASP A 40 -16.30 8.03 2.53
C ASP A 40 -15.63 9.14 1.70
N VAL A 41 -14.74 8.72 0.82
CA VAL A 41 -14.02 9.63 -0.05
C VAL A 41 -14.87 9.82 -1.29
N GLY A 42 -15.42 11.02 -1.46
CA GLY A 42 -16.08 11.40 -2.71
C GLY A 42 -15.14 11.23 -3.91
N PHE A 43 -15.73 11.17 -5.10
CA PHE A 43 -14.99 11.09 -6.36
C PHE A 43 -15.05 12.44 -7.10
N ARG A 44 -13.99 12.76 -7.84
CA ARG A 44 -14.00 13.78 -8.89
C ARG A 44 -14.01 13.11 -10.25
N THR A 45 -14.63 13.77 -11.21
CA THR A 45 -14.56 13.36 -12.62
C THR A 45 -13.35 14.02 -13.26
N GLU A 46 -12.47 13.23 -13.85
CA GLU A 46 -11.37 13.70 -14.69
C GLU A 46 -11.52 13.11 -16.09
N SER A 47 -11.05 13.83 -17.11
CA SER A 47 -11.06 13.36 -18.50
C SER A 47 -9.65 13.13 -19.00
N ASP A 48 -9.45 12.03 -19.72
CA ASP A 48 -8.28 11.78 -20.57
C ASP A 48 -8.73 11.61 -22.03
N THR A 49 -7.83 11.22 -22.93
CA THR A 49 -8.14 11.02 -24.36
C THR A 49 -9.15 9.89 -24.62
N PHE A 50 -9.35 8.97 -23.67
CA PHE A 50 -10.33 7.88 -23.74
C PHE A 50 -11.67 8.24 -23.08
N GLY A 51 -11.81 9.45 -22.55
CA GLY A 51 -13.04 9.98 -21.96
C GLY A 51 -12.97 10.21 -20.46
N GLU A 52 -14.15 10.36 -19.85
CA GLU A 52 -14.30 10.67 -18.43
C GLU A 52 -14.15 9.44 -17.53
N LEU A 53 -13.55 9.65 -16.35
CA LEU A 53 -13.34 8.62 -15.34
C LEU A 53 -13.45 9.22 -13.94
N LYS A 54 -13.99 8.42 -13.00
CA LYS A 54 -14.07 8.80 -11.58
C LYS A 54 -12.74 8.51 -10.89
N VAL A 55 -12.19 9.53 -10.23
CA VAL A 55 -10.93 9.47 -9.47
C VAL A 55 -11.21 9.81 -8.00
N PRO A 56 -10.66 9.07 -7.02
CA PRO A 56 -10.88 9.37 -5.60
C PRO A 56 -10.33 10.76 -5.21
N ASN A 57 -11.11 11.56 -4.47
CA ASN A 57 -10.72 12.92 -4.09
C ASN A 57 -9.52 13.01 -3.14
N ASP A 58 -9.23 11.96 -2.39
CA ASP A 58 -8.08 11.91 -1.48
C ASP A 58 -6.77 11.53 -2.18
N LYS A 59 -6.79 11.27 -3.49
CA LYS A 59 -5.62 10.81 -4.25
C LYS A 59 -5.15 11.86 -5.26
N TYR A 60 -3.84 12.11 -5.26
CA TYR A 60 -3.16 13.02 -6.19
C TYR A 60 -2.99 12.49 -7.61
N TYR A 61 -3.09 11.18 -7.84
CA TYR A 61 -3.05 10.64 -9.20
C TYR A 61 -4.32 10.98 -9.96
N GLY A 62 -4.26 10.94 -11.30
CA GLY A 62 -5.38 11.27 -12.18
C GLY A 62 -5.98 10.07 -12.93
N ALA A 63 -6.81 10.37 -13.93
CA ALA A 63 -7.53 9.38 -14.75
C ALA A 63 -6.61 8.30 -15.37
N GLN A 64 -5.44 8.69 -15.89
CA GLN A 64 -4.50 7.75 -16.53
C GLN A 64 -4.00 6.68 -15.57
N THR A 65 -3.70 7.04 -14.32
CA THR A 65 -3.27 6.07 -13.29
C THR A 65 -4.41 5.12 -12.95
N VAL A 66 -5.63 5.65 -12.78
CA VAL A 66 -6.82 4.81 -12.51
C VAL A 66 -7.04 3.83 -13.66
N ARG A 67 -6.95 4.28 -14.91
CA ARG A 67 -7.08 3.41 -16.09
C ARG A 67 -6.00 2.33 -16.13
N SER A 68 -4.75 2.68 -15.83
CA SER A 68 -3.66 1.71 -15.75
C SER A 68 -3.92 0.63 -14.67
N THR A 69 -4.46 1.01 -13.50
CA THR A 69 -4.84 0.02 -12.47
C THR A 69 -5.94 -0.94 -12.93
N MET A 70 -6.84 -0.51 -13.82
CA MET A 70 -7.88 -1.36 -14.41
C MET A 70 -7.32 -2.27 -15.52
N ASN A 71 -6.35 -1.78 -16.28
CA ASN A 71 -5.74 -2.50 -17.39
C ASN A 71 -4.76 -3.58 -16.94
N PHE A 72 -4.05 -3.36 -15.83
CA PHE A 72 -2.98 -4.26 -15.35
C PHE A 72 -3.24 -4.80 -13.93
N PRO A 73 -4.31 -5.60 -13.71
CA PRO A 73 -4.63 -6.17 -12.40
C PRO A 73 -3.77 -7.40 -12.06
N ILE A 74 -2.44 -7.30 -12.22
CA ILE A 74 -1.50 -8.42 -12.09
C ILE A 74 -0.63 -8.22 -10.85
N GLY A 75 -0.42 -9.28 -10.06
CA GLY A 75 0.61 -9.29 -9.01
C GLY A 75 0.26 -8.60 -7.69
N GLY A 76 -0.80 -7.79 -7.65
CA GLY A 76 -1.31 -7.18 -6.42
C GLY A 76 -0.29 -6.30 -5.68
N PRO A 77 -0.45 -6.08 -4.35
CA PRO A 77 0.43 -5.21 -3.58
C PRO A 77 1.90 -5.66 -3.51
N THR A 78 2.18 -6.95 -3.67
CA THR A 78 3.54 -7.52 -3.61
C THR A 78 4.37 -7.16 -4.83
N GLU A 79 3.72 -6.97 -5.98
CA GLU A 79 4.34 -6.60 -7.25
C GLU A 79 4.17 -5.10 -7.56
N ARG A 80 3.89 -4.29 -6.54
CA ARG A 80 3.82 -2.82 -6.68
C ARG A 80 5.17 -2.29 -7.17
N MET A 81 5.13 -1.22 -7.97
CA MET A 81 6.31 -0.51 -8.44
C MET A 81 7.24 -0.18 -7.25
N PRO A 82 8.51 -0.63 -7.26
CA PRO A 82 9.40 -0.47 -6.11
C PRO A 82 9.63 0.99 -5.71
N GLN A 83 9.65 1.26 -4.42
CA GLN A 83 9.89 2.61 -3.87
C GLN A 83 11.13 3.31 -4.46
N PRO A 84 12.30 2.65 -4.65
CA PRO A 84 13.46 3.30 -5.24
C PRO A 84 13.21 3.86 -6.64
N VAL A 85 12.36 3.21 -7.45
CA VAL A 85 11.98 3.69 -8.78
C VAL A 85 11.14 4.96 -8.66
N ILE A 86 10.18 4.98 -7.73
CA ILE A 86 9.35 6.16 -7.46
C ILE A 86 10.20 7.34 -6.96
N THR A 87 11.13 7.08 -6.04
CA THR A 87 12.09 8.09 -5.56
C THR A 87 12.95 8.62 -6.70
N ALA A 88 13.46 7.74 -7.58
CA ALA A 88 14.25 8.15 -8.74
C ALA A 88 13.44 9.04 -9.71
N MET A 89 12.15 8.75 -9.90
CA MET A 89 11.25 9.60 -10.69
C MET A 89 11.05 10.97 -10.04
N GLY A 90 10.97 11.05 -8.72
CA GLY A 90 10.97 12.32 -7.98
C GLY A 90 12.24 13.14 -8.28
N ILE A 91 13.42 12.53 -8.15
CA ILE A 91 14.71 13.18 -8.46
C ILE A 91 14.73 13.69 -9.91
N LEU A 92 14.34 12.84 -10.85
CA LEU A 92 14.31 13.17 -12.27
C LEU A 92 13.40 14.37 -12.55
N LYS A 93 12.19 14.38 -11.97
CA LYS A 93 11.23 15.47 -12.19
C LYS A 93 11.64 16.77 -11.50
N LYS A 94 12.29 16.70 -10.34
CA LYS A 94 12.89 17.88 -9.71
C LYS A 94 13.98 18.48 -10.60
N ALA A 95 14.93 17.66 -11.06
CA ALA A 95 16.00 18.12 -11.94
C ALA A 95 15.44 18.73 -13.24
N ALA A 96 14.45 18.07 -13.86
CA ALA A 96 13.80 18.58 -15.06
C ALA A 96 13.10 19.93 -14.84
N ALA A 97 12.42 20.12 -13.70
CA ALA A 97 11.76 21.39 -13.38
C ALA A 97 12.77 22.53 -13.20
N LEU A 98 13.88 22.27 -12.48
CA LEU A 98 14.93 23.26 -12.24
C LEU A 98 15.63 23.66 -13.54
N VAL A 99 15.99 22.70 -14.38
CA VAL A 99 16.59 22.98 -15.69
C VAL A 99 15.60 23.74 -16.57
N ASN A 100 14.35 23.29 -16.67
CA ASN A 100 13.35 23.95 -17.51
C ASN A 100 13.02 25.38 -17.05
N LYS A 101 13.18 25.70 -15.76
CA LYS A 101 13.07 27.07 -15.25
C LYS A 101 14.06 28.02 -15.94
N GLU A 102 15.26 27.54 -16.21
CA GLU A 102 16.30 28.31 -16.93
C GLU A 102 15.97 28.47 -18.42
N TYR A 103 15.21 27.55 -19.00
CA TYR A 103 14.79 27.55 -20.40
C TYR A 103 13.39 28.14 -20.65
N GLY A 104 12.79 28.80 -19.64
CA GLY A 104 11.56 29.58 -19.82
C GLY A 104 10.27 28.96 -19.26
N LEU A 105 10.36 27.88 -18.46
CA LEU A 105 9.25 27.46 -17.62
C LEU A 105 8.96 28.53 -16.55
N ASP A 106 7.68 28.84 -16.32
CA ASP A 106 7.28 29.78 -15.27
C ASP A 106 7.91 29.39 -13.92
N PRO A 107 8.69 30.28 -13.29
CA PRO A 107 9.27 30.05 -11.97
C PRO A 107 8.30 29.50 -10.94
N LYS A 108 7.05 30.00 -10.89
CA LYS A 108 6.06 29.53 -9.91
C LYS A 108 5.70 28.07 -10.13
N VAL A 109 5.57 27.67 -11.39
CA VAL A 109 5.26 26.27 -11.76
C VAL A 109 6.48 25.39 -11.50
N ALA A 110 7.68 25.83 -11.89
CA ALA A 110 8.91 25.09 -11.65
C ALA A 110 9.14 24.84 -10.15
N ASP A 111 8.97 25.86 -9.32
CA ASP A 111 9.16 25.78 -7.87
C ASP A 111 8.09 24.88 -7.22
N ALA A 112 6.84 24.94 -7.68
CA ALA A 112 5.78 24.04 -7.24
C ALA A 112 6.07 22.57 -7.61
N ILE A 113 6.56 22.31 -8.83
CA ILE A 113 6.95 20.95 -9.25
C ILE A 113 8.13 20.46 -8.42
N ALA A 114 9.14 21.31 -8.19
CA ALA A 114 10.31 20.95 -7.38
C ALA A 114 9.91 20.58 -5.94
N LEU A 115 9.00 21.34 -5.33
CA LEU A 115 8.47 21.05 -4.00
C LEU A 115 7.68 19.73 -3.97
N ALA A 116 6.78 19.52 -4.93
CA ALA A 116 6.03 18.27 -5.02
C ALA A 116 6.94 17.06 -5.27
N ALA A 117 8.01 17.24 -6.06
CA ALA A 117 9.01 16.22 -6.29
C ALA A 117 9.80 15.89 -5.00
N ASP A 118 10.09 16.86 -4.14
CA ASP A 118 10.70 16.60 -2.83
C ASP A 118 9.82 15.73 -1.93
N ASP A 119 8.49 15.91 -1.97
CA ASP A 119 7.57 15.03 -1.24
C ASP A 119 7.59 13.59 -1.78
N VAL A 120 7.72 13.41 -3.10
CA VAL A 120 7.92 12.07 -3.71
C VAL A 120 9.25 11.46 -3.27
N ILE A 121 10.34 12.24 -3.32
CA ILE A 121 11.69 11.79 -2.92
C ILE A 121 11.70 11.37 -1.45
N SER A 122 10.99 12.10 -0.60
CA SER A 122 10.88 11.80 0.84
C SER A 122 10.16 10.47 1.15
N GLY A 123 9.47 9.89 0.15
CA GLY A 123 8.74 8.64 0.30
C GLY A 123 7.36 8.76 0.97
N LYS A 124 6.98 9.94 1.47
CA LYS A 124 5.71 10.19 2.17
C LYS A 124 4.47 9.79 1.37
N LEU A 125 4.56 9.84 0.04
CA LEU A 125 3.43 9.61 -0.87
C LEU A 125 3.34 8.16 -1.39
N TYR A 126 4.34 7.32 -1.10
CA TYR A 126 4.50 5.99 -1.72
C TYR A 126 3.31 5.07 -1.50
N ASP A 127 2.86 4.92 -0.24
CA ASP A 127 1.85 3.93 0.11
C ASP A 127 0.47 4.26 -0.47
N ASP A 128 0.14 5.55 -0.58
CA ASP A 128 -1.20 6.02 -0.87
C ASP A 128 -1.40 6.53 -2.30
N HIS A 129 -0.35 7.02 -2.97
CA HIS A 129 -0.49 7.72 -4.26
C HIS A 129 0.19 7.03 -5.45
N PHE A 130 0.90 5.92 -5.23
CA PHE A 130 1.54 5.13 -6.30
C PHE A 130 1.01 3.69 -6.31
N PRO A 131 -0.20 3.46 -6.84
CA PRO A 131 -0.86 2.14 -6.77
C PRO A 131 -0.39 1.15 -7.84
N LEU A 132 0.43 1.60 -8.80
CA LEU A 132 0.76 0.85 -10.00
C LEU A 132 1.73 -0.31 -9.74
N VAL A 133 1.58 -1.37 -10.52
CA VAL A 133 2.40 -2.58 -10.46
C VAL A 133 3.54 -2.54 -11.48
N ILE A 134 4.51 -3.43 -11.31
CA ILE A 134 5.67 -3.57 -12.22
C ILE A 134 5.21 -4.00 -13.63
N TRP A 135 4.20 -4.86 -13.69
CA TRP A 135 3.69 -5.49 -14.92
C TRP A 135 2.73 -4.58 -15.69
N GLN A 136 3.25 -3.45 -16.17
CA GLN A 136 2.52 -2.45 -16.96
C GLN A 136 3.33 -2.01 -18.18
N THR A 137 2.78 -1.11 -19.00
CA THR A 137 3.40 -0.56 -20.22
C THR A 137 3.73 0.91 -20.08
#